data_AF-A0A372ILM8-F1
#
_entry.id   AF-A0A372ILM8-F1
#
_cell.length_a   1.000
_cell.length_b   1.000
_cell.length_c   1.000
_cell.angle_alpha   90.00
_cell.angle_beta   90.00
_cell.angle_gamma   90.00
#
_symmetry.space_group_name_H-M   'P 1'
#
loop_
_entity.id
_entity.type
_entity.pdbx_description
1 polymer ?
#
loop_
_entity_poly.entity_id
_entity_poly.type
_entity_poly.pdbx_seq_one_letter_code
_entity_poly.pdbx_strand_id
1 'polypeptide(L)'
;MFEKNGRYFADWRDTSGRRRRKSFPSAKQARRHEAKEQAASKKGKRSAQSLRGRALTSKSSGRTVTSGVQRSSSTRCTAKKRSES
;
A
#
# COMPACT_ATOMS: atom_id res chain seq x y z
N MET A 1 -1.94 -10.41 -7.55
CA MET A 1 -3.15 -10.33 -8.42
C MET A 1 -4.40 -10.46 -7.54
N PHE A 2 -5.46 -9.72 -7.85
CA PHE A 2 -6.72 -9.74 -7.09
C PHE A 2 -7.93 -9.68 -8.02
N GLU A 3 -9.09 -10.10 -7.57
CA GLU A 3 -10.35 -10.04 -8.31
C GLU A 3 -11.22 -8.88 -7.79
N LYS A 4 -11.87 -8.15 -8.70
CA LYS A 4 -12.84 -7.11 -8.36
C LYS A 4 -13.90 -7.02 -9.46
N ASN A 5 -15.18 -7.08 -9.08
CA ASN A 5 -16.32 -6.99 -10.00
C ASN A 5 -16.23 -8.00 -11.18
N GLY A 6 -15.85 -9.25 -10.91
CA GLY A 6 -15.70 -10.29 -11.94
C GLY A 6 -14.54 -10.07 -12.93
N ARG A 7 -13.64 -9.12 -12.65
CA ARG A 7 -12.43 -8.87 -13.43
C ARG A 7 -11.20 -9.16 -12.60
N TYR A 8 -10.15 -9.64 -13.27
CA TYR A 8 -8.89 -9.99 -12.63
C TYR A 8 -7.86 -8.89 -12.83
N PHE A 9 -7.26 -8.41 -11.75
CA PHE A 9 -6.30 -7.31 -11.78
C PHE A 9 -4.89 -7.83 -11.46
N ALA A 10 -3.95 -7.57 -12.36
CA ALA A 10 -2.54 -7.64 -12.05
C ALA A 10 -2.12 -6.31 -11.40
N ASP A 11 -1.40 -6.38 -10.29
CA ASP A 11 -0.78 -5.24 -9.59
C ASP A 11 0.72 -5.52 -9.56
N TRP A 12 1.53 -4.59 -10.04
CA TRP A 12 2.98 -4.71 -10.03
C TRP A 12 3.63 -3.35 -9.82
N ARG A 13 4.94 -3.34 -9.55
CA ARG A 13 5.74 -2.12 -9.52
C ARG A 13 6.62 -2.06 -10.77
N ASP A 14 6.63 -0.91 -11.42
CA ASP A 14 7.56 -0.61 -12.50
C ASP A 14 9.00 -0.46 -11.98
N THR A 15 9.96 -0.32 -12.87
CA THR A 15 11.38 -0.13 -12.54
C THR A 15 11.63 1.17 -11.74
N SER A 16 10.76 2.16 -11.90
CA SER A 16 10.73 3.40 -11.11
C SER A 16 10.09 3.23 -9.73
N GLY A 17 9.58 2.04 -9.40
CA GLY A 17 8.94 1.72 -8.13
C GLY A 17 7.48 2.17 -8.00
N ARG A 18 6.87 2.73 -9.05
CA ARG A 18 5.46 3.15 -9.08
C ARG A 18 4.57 1.94 -9.26
N ARG A 19 3.44 1.94 -8.54
CA ARG A 19 2.42 0.89 -8.66
C ARG A 19 1.65 1.06 -9.96
N ARG A 20 1.54 -0.02 -10.72
CA ARG A 20 0.73 -0.13 -11.94
C ARG A 20 -0.29 -1.23 -11.76
N ARG A 21 -1.46 -1.02 -12.35
CA ARG A 21 -2.57 -1.98 -12.33
C ARG A 21 -3.11 -2.15 -13.72
N LYS A 22 -3.45 -3.38 -14.08
CA LYS A 22 -4.10 -3.72 -15.34
C LYS A 22 -5.12 -4.81 -15.12
N SER A 23 -6.29 -4.63 -15.73
CA SER A 23 -7.37 -5.59 -15.68
C SER A 23 -7.27 -6.59 -16.83
N PHE A 24 -7.70 -7.82 -16.56
CA PHE A 24 -7.73 -8.94 -17.47
C PHE A 24 -9.05 -9.70 -17.32
N PRO A 25 -9.51 -10.37 -18.37
CA PRO A 25 -10.71 -11.19 -18.34
C PRO A 25 -10.49 -12.55 -17.66
N SER A 26 -9.24 -12.99 -17.46
CA SER A 26 -8.91 -14.29 -16.87
C SER A 26 -7.86 -14.20 -15.77
N ALA A 27 -8.05 -14.99 -14.71
CA ALA A 27 -7.12 -15.06 -13.59
C ALA A 27 -5.71 -15.50 -14.01
N LYS A 28 -5.65 -16.48 -14.93
CA LYS A 28 -4.39 -17.02 -15.46
C LYS A 28 -3.59 -15.96 -16.21
N GLN A 29 -4.26 -15.10 -16.98
CA GLN A 29 -3.61 -14.00 -17.69
C GLN A 29 -3.06 -12.95 -16.73
N ALA A 30 -3.87 -12.53 -15.74
CA ALA A 30 -3.43 -11.55 -14.73
C ALA A 30 -2.19 -12.05 -13.96
N ARG A 31 -2.17 -13.32 -13.54
CA ARG A 31 -1.01 -13.94 -12.88
C ARG A 31 0.23 -13.99 -13.76
N ARG A 32 0.10 -14.41 -15.03
CA ARG A 32 1.25 -14.44 -15.97
C ARG A 32 1.83 -13.04 -16.20
N HIS A 33 0.97 -12.02 -16.29
CA HIS A 33 1.41 -10.64 -16.46
C HIS A 33 2.15 -10.12 -15.24
N GLU A 34 1.59 -10.31 -14.03
CA GLU A 34 2.24 -9.92 -12.77
C GLU A 34 3.62 -10.59 -12.61
N ALA A 35 3.73 -11.89 -12.91
CA ALA A 35 4.99 -12.62 -12.85
C ALA A 35 6.02 -12.10 -13.86
N LYS A 36 5.59 -11.80 -15.10
CA LYS A 36 6.46 -11.24 -16.16
C LYS A 36 7.05 -9.89 -15.75
N GLU A 37 6.21 -9.01 -15.22
CA GLU A 37 6.63 -7.67 -14.81
C GLU A 37 7.51 -7.70 -13.56
N GLN A 38 7.20 -8.53 -12.57
CA GLN A 38 8.07 -8.72 -11.40
C GLN A 38 9.44 -9.30 -11.79
N ALA A 39 9.49 -10.22 -12.74
CA ALA A 39 10.76 -10.77 -13.24
C ALA A 39 11.60 -9.70 -13.96
N ALA A 40 10.96 -8.80 -14.72
CA ALA A 40 11.63 -7.67 -15.36
C ALA A 40 12.22 -6.70 -14.32
N SER A 41 11.48 -6.39 -13.26
CA SER A 41 11.93 -5.48 -12.19
C SER A 41 13.08 -6.04 -11.32
N LYS A 42 13.25 -7.37 -11.26
CA LYS A 42 14.33 -8.02 -10.48
C LYS A 42 15.67 -8.09 -11.20
N LYS A 43 15.71 -7.96 -12.54
CA LYS A 43 16.96 -8.05 -13.32
C LYS A 43 17.94 -6.88 -13.11
N GLY A 44 17.51 -5.80 -12.44
CA GLY A 44 18.33 -4.60 -12.22
C GLY A 44 19.03 -4.50 -10.85
N LYS A 45 18.88 -5.47 -9.94
CA LYS A 45 19.52 -5.41 -8.61
C LYS A 45 20.67 -6.41 -8.48
N ARG A 46 21.75 -6.20 -9.23
CA ARG A 46 23.08 -6.70 -8.83
C ARG A 46 23.82 -5.54 -8.16
N SER A 47 24.29 -5.82 -6.96
CA SER A 47 25.23 -5.04 -6.12
C SER A 47 24.88 -3.59 -5.78
N ALA A 48 24.27 -3.41 -4.61
CA ALA A 48 24.73 -2.40 -3.67
C ALA A 48 24.59 -2.94 -2.25
N GLN A 49 25.34 -4.01 -1.96
CA GLN A 49 25.70 -4.33 -0.58
C GLN A 49 26.66 -3.23 -0.12
N SER A 50 26.13 -2.06 0.23
CA SER A 50 26.90 -1.05 0.92
C SER A 50 27.09 -1.57 2.35
N LEU A 51 28.23 -2.22 2.57
CA LEU A 51 28.80 -2.42 3.90
C LEU A 51 29.12 -1.03 4.48
N ARG A 52 28.10 -0.31 4.93
CA ARG A 52 28.27 0.81 5.86
C ARG A 52 27.75 0.34 7.21
N GLY A 53 28.62 -0.41 7.89
CA GLY A 53 28.56 -0.44 9.34
C GLY A 53 28.69 0.99 9.85
N ARG A 54 27.70 1.46 10.61
CA ARG A 54 27.92 2.47 11.64
C ARG A 54 26.77 2.50 12.64
N ALA A 55 27.12 2.07 13.84
CA ALA A 55 26.59 2.41 15.15
C ALA A 55 25.10 2.14 15.41
N LEU A 56 24.84 1.04 16.11
CA LEU A 56 23.76 0.93 17.08
C LEU A 56 23.97 2.02 18.14
N THR A 57 23.31 3.17 18.00
CA THR A 57 23.12 4.08 19.12
C THR A 57 21.72 3.87 19.66
N SER A 58 21.62 2.98 20.64
CA SER A 58 20.50 2.92 21.58
C SER A 58 20.36 4.28 22.26
N LYS A 59 19.36 5.07 21.89
CA LYS A 59 18.92 6.24 22.66
C LYS A 59 17.46 6.05 23.07
N SER A 60 17.36 5.52 24.28
CA SER A 60 16.38 5.77 25.33
C SER A 60 15.01 6.35 24.94
N SER A 61 14.00 5.57 25.30
CA SER A 61 12.67 5.96 25.78
C SER A 61 12.61 7.36 26.41
N GLY A 62 11.60 8.13 26.01
CA GLY A 62 11.27 9.41 26.66
C GLY A 62 10.18 10.17 25.93
N ARG A 63 9.01 9.55 25.71
CA ARG A 63 7.83 10.22 25.16
C ARG A 63 6.91 10.59 26.33
N THR A 64 7.14 11.75 26.93
CA THR A 64 6.23 12.33 27.91
C THR A 64 4.95 12.76 27.19
N VAL A 65 3.85 12.09 27.53
CA VAL A 65 2.51 12.37 27.03
C VAL A 65 1.96 13.56 27.83
N THR A 66 1.87 14.74 27.21
CA THR A 66 1.08 15.84 27.76
C THR A 66 -0.39 15.53 27.51
N SER A 67 -1.04 14.94 28.51
CA SER A 67 -2.48 14.83 28.63
C SER A 67 -3.07 16.24 28.80
N GLY A 68 -3.83 16.70 27.82
CA GLY A 68 -4.49 18.00 27.87
C GLY A 68 -5.83 17.97 27.14
N VAL A 69 -6.89 18.15 27.93
CA VAL A 69 -8.23 18.59 27.55
C VAL A 69 -9.21 17.53 27.01
N GLN A 70 -10.08 17.17 27.94
CA GLN A 70 -11.39 16.57 27.73
C GLN A 70 -12.29 17.52 26.92
N ARG A 71 -13.08 16.97 25.99
CA ARG A 71 -14.42 17.54 25.79
C ARG A 71 -15.40 16.45 25.36
N SER A 72 -16.29 16.18 26.30
CA SER A 72 -17.42 15.26 26.28
C SER A 72 -18.50 15.67 25.26
N SER A 73 -19.47 14.76 25.13
CA SER A 73 -20.82 14.91 24.55
C SER A 73 -20.90 14.80 23.03
N SER A 74 -21.90 14.18 22.42
CA SER A 74 -23.06 13.43 22.88
C SER A 74 -23.71 12.81 21.64
N THR A 75 -24.31 11.62 21.82
CA THR A 75 -25.54 11.13 21.15
C THR A 75 -25.76 11.32 19.63
N ARG A 76 -25.75 10.18 18.92
CA ARG A 76 -26.82 9.64 18.04
C ARG A 76 -27.74 10.67 17.36
N CYS A 77 -27.83 10.67 16.02
CA CYS A 77 -29.10 10.90 15.29
C CYS A 77 -29.02 10.48 13.81
N THR A 78 -30.13 9.94 13.34
CA THR A 78 -30.45 9.38 12.02
C THR A 78 -31.02 10.41 11.04
N ALA A 79 -31.10 10.02 9.75
CA ALA A 79 -31.90 10.59 8.65
C ALA A 79 -31.30 11.84 7.97
N LYS A 80 -31.55 12.19 6.69
CA LYS A 80 -32.69 11.92 5.79
C LYS A 80 -32.33 12.36 4.35
N LYS A 81 -32.74 11.55 3.36
CA LYS A 81 -33.25 11.84 1.99
C LYS A 81 -32.78 13.07 1.14
N ARG A 82 -32.46 12.73 -0.13
CA ARG A 82 -33.14 13.08 -1.41
C ARG A 82 -33.00 14.49 -2.03
N SER A 83 -32.64 14.50 -3.32
CA SER A 83 -33.17 15.31 -4.46
C SER A 83 -32.07 15.40 -5.55
N GLU A 84 -32.15 14.74 -6.70
CA GLU A 84 -32.97 15.03 -7.89
C GLU A 84 -32.66 16.41 -8.52
N SER A 85 -32.05 16.38 -9.71
CA SER A 85 -32.20 17.33 -10.83
C SER A 85 -31.63 16.65 -12.08
#